data_AF-Z9JQS7-F1
#
_entry.id   AF-Z9JQS7-F1
#
_cell.length_a   1.000
_cell.length_b   1.000
_cell.length_c   1.000
_cell.angle_alpha   90.00
_cell.angle_beta   90.00
_cell.angle_gamma   90.00
#
_symmetry.space_group_name_H-M   'P 1'
#
loop_
_entity.id
_entity.type
_entity.pdbx_description
1 polymer ?
#
loop_
_entity_poly.entity_id
_entity_poly.type
_entity_poly.pdbx_seq_one_letter_code
_entity_poly.pdbx_strand_id
1 'polypeptide(L)'
;MTTMTDRPAPRPSADPGPAPRMRRTLEIVLVCLGIAGSLVLMGGFTLVINTIDQATFAEAVMPSLVGESAGAAEAYASARTLAAWFGISLVVLLLVSAAGLALTRMRPHRRSTGLLFLVAGLVCLLGSQLVLFPIAFLFFAAAALFALRPVPEGSLR
;
A
#
# COMPACT_ATOMS: atom_id res chain seq x y z
N MET A 1 -34.58 56.97 -35.25
CA MET A 1 -34.04 57.42 -33.95
C MET A 1 -33.79 56.14 -33.17
N THR A 2 -32.61 55.55 -33.31
CA THR A 2 -32.32 54.18 -32.86
C THR A 2 -30.87 54.14 -32.39
N THR A 3 -30.68 54.12 -31.07
CA THR A 3 -29.41 53.86 -30.37
C THR A 3 -29.80 53.49 -28.95
N MET A 4 -29.16 52.58 -28.21
CA MET A 4 -28.10 51.61 -28.45
C MET A 4 -28.13 50.81 -27.14
N THR A 5 -28.48 49.51 -27.18
CA THR A 5 -28.55 48.67 -25.99
C THR A 5 -27.13 48.25 -25.59
N ASP A 6 -26.61 48.89 -24.55
CA ASP A 6 -25.33 48.58 -23.94
C ASP A 6 -25.43 47.21 -23.23
N ARG A 7 -24.69 46.21 -23.74
CA ARG A 7 -24.63 44.87 -23.17
C ARG A 7 -23.40 44.81 -22.25
N PRO A 8 -23.55 44.47 -20.95
CA PRO A 8 -22.41 44.36 -20.07
C PRO A 8 -21.45 43.27 -20.56
N ALA A 9 -20.16 43.60 -20.64
CA ALA A 9 -19.11 42.67 -21.02
C ALA A 9 -19.09 41.45 -20.07
N PRO A 10 -18.85 40.22 -20.58
CA PRO A 10 -18.72 39.03 -19.76
C PRO A 10 -17.54 39.20 -18.79
N ARG A 11 -17.80 38.97 -17.49
CA ARG A 11 -16.78 39.02 -16.44
C ARG A 11 -15.67 38.00 -16.77
N PRO A 12 -14.39 38.32 -16.53
CA PRO A 12 -13.30 37.36 -16.65
C PRO A 12 -13.63 36.14 -15.79
N SER A 13 -13.68 34.96 -16.40
CA SER A 13 -13.78 33.69 -15.69
C SER A 13 -12.62 33.63 -14.71
N ALA A 14 -12.93 33.56 -13.42
CA ALA A 14 -11.94 33.38 -12.37
C ALA A 14 -11.06 32.19 -12.74
N ASP A 15 -9.78 32.45 -12.97
CA ASP A 15 -8.77 31.44 -13.25
C ASP A 15 -8.80 30.42 -12.08
N PRO A 16 -9.16 29.14 -12.32
CA PRO A 16 -9.15 28.16 -11.26
C PRO A 16 -7.68 27.97 -10.86
N GLY A 17 -7.30 28.61 -9.74
CA GLY A 17 -5.95 28.58 -9.23
C GLY A 17 -5.39 27.15 -9.21
N PRO A 18 -4.06 26.99 -9.39
CA PRO A 18 -3.45 25.69 -9.60
C PRO A 18 -3.82 24.72 -8.46
N ALA A 19 -4.45 23.60 -8.84
CA ALA A 19 -4.90 22.59 -7.87
C ALA A 19 -3.75 22.19 -6.92
N PRO A 20 -4.00 22.04 -5.62
CA PRO A 20 -2.95 21.88 -4.62
C PRO A 20 -2.12 20.61 -4.88
N ARG A 21 -0.82 20.80 -5.16
CA ARG A 21 0.19 19.73 -5.38
C ARG A 21 0.36 18.75 -4.22
N MET A 22 -0.12 19.11 -3.03
CA MET A 22 0.11 18.41 -1.76
C MET A 22 -0.46 16.99 -1.70
N ARG A 23 -1.50 16.68 -2.50
CA ARG A 23 -2.17 15.37 -2.48
C ARG A 23 -1.29 14.20 -2.97
N ARG A 24 -0.36 14.46 -3.90
CA ARG A 24 0.48 13.39 -4.48
C ARG A 24 1.58 12.90 -3.53
N THR A 25 2.11 13.80 -2.70
CA THR A 25 3.14 13.45 -1.71
C THR A 25 2.57 12.52 -0.65
N LEU A 26 1.34 12.76 -0.19
CA LEU A 26 0.71 11.94 0.84
C LEU A 26 0.42 10.51 0.37
N GLU A 27 -0.10 10.34 -0.85
CA GLU A 27 -0.29 9.01 -1.48
C GLU A 27 1.02 8.20 -1.51
N ILE A 28 2.12 8.83 -1.95
CA ILE A 28 3.43 8.18 -2.04
C ILE A 28 3.99 7.88 -0.65
N VAL A 29 3.84 8.79 0.31
CA VAL A 29 4.28 8.57 1.70
C VAL A 29 3.56 7.38 2.31
N LEU A 30 2.24 7.24 2.12
CA LEU A 30 1.47 6.10 2.61
C LEU A 30 1.96 4.78 2.00
N VAL A 31 2.22 4.75 0.69
CA VAL A 31 2.78 3.56 0.01
C VAL A 31 4.17 3.23 0.56
N CYS A 32 5.05 4.22 0.71
CA CYS A 32 6.38 4.01 1.25
C CYS A 32 6.35 3.49 2.70
N LEU A 33 5.46 4.03 3.54
CA LEU A 33 5.26 3.54 4.90
C LEU A 33 4.73 2.10 4.91
N GLY A 34 3.78 1.78 4.02
CA GLY A 34 3.27 0.42 3.86
C GLY A 34 4.37 -0.58 3.45
N ILE A 35 5.21 -0.20 2.49
CA ILE A 35 6.36 -1.00 2.04
C ILE A 35 7.35 -1.20 3.19
N ALA A 36 7.74 -0.12 3.86
CA ALA A 36 8.70 -0.17 4.96
C ALA A 36 8.18 -1.04 6.11
N GLY A 37 6.92 -0.85 6.52
CA GLY A 37 6.29 -1.67 7.56
C GLY A 37 6.21 -3.15 7.18
N SER A 38 5.90 -3.45 5.91
CA SER A 38 5.84 -4.84 5.42
C SER A 38 7.22 -5.50 5.38
N LEU A 39 8.26 -4.77 4.97
CA LEU A 39 9.65 -5.25 5.00
C LEU A 39 10.11 -5.56 6.42
N VAL A 40 9.83 -4.67 7.37
CA VAL A 40 10.22 -4.86 8.77
C VAL A 40 9.47 -6.03 9.40
N LEU A 41 8.14 -6.07 9.27
CA LEU A 41 7.33 -7.08 9.95
C LEU A 41 7.38 -8.44 9.24
N MET A 42 7.01 -8.52 7.96
CA MET A 42 7.00 -9.80 7.22
C MET A 42 8.42 -10.24 6.89
N GLY A 43 9.26 -9.33 6.40
CA GLY A 43 10.63 -9.64 6.02
C GLY A 43 11.50 -9.96 7.24
N GLY A 44 11.41 -9.16 8.30
CA GLY A 44 12.10 -9.40 9.56
C GLY A 44 11.71 -10.74 10.18
N PHE A 45 10.40 -11.03 10.29
CA PHE A 45 9.93 -12.34 10.76
C PHE A 45 10.47 -13.49 9.90
N THR A 46 10.36 -13.37 8.58
CA THR A 46 10.82 -14.39 7.63
C THR A 46 12.31 -14.66 7.79
N LEU A 47 13.13 -13.62 7.91
CA LEU A 47 14.58 -13.75 8.08
C LEU A 47 14.92 -14.39 9.42
N VAL A 48 14.34 -13.92 10.52
CA VAL A 48 14.61 -14.44 11.87
C VAL A 48 14.30 -15.94 11.94
N ILE A 49 13.08 -16.34 11.56
CA ILE A 49 12.65 -17.74 11.66
C ILE A 49 13.46 -18.69 10.76
N ASN A 50 13.89 -18.24 9.58
CA ASN A 50 14.71 -19.06 8.68
C ASN A 50 16.20 -19.11 9.06
N THR A 51 16.67 -18.19 9.92
CA THR A 51 18.07 -18.14 10.34
C THR A 51 18.32 -18.92 11.63
N ILE A 52 17.33 -18.96 12.53
CA ILE A 52 17.45 -19.65 13.82
C ILE A 52 17.15 -21.15 13.71
N ASP A 53 17.85 -21.95 14.51
CA ASP A 53 17.58 -23.37 14.66
C ASP A 53 16.45 -23.64 15.66
N GLN A 54 16.03 -24.90 15.75
CA GLN A 54 14.92 -25.30 16.62
C GLN A 54 15.23 -25.06 18.12
N ALA A 55 16.49 -25.23 18.54
CA ALA A 55 16.91 -25.01 19.92
C ALA A 55 16.77 -23.54 20.30
N THR A 56 17.29 -22.63 19.45
CA THR A 56 17.17 -21.18 19.65
C THR A 56 15.71 -20.72 19.59
N PHE A 57 14.90 -21.29 18.71
CA PHE A 57 13.47 -21.00 18.65
C PHE A 57 12.76 -21.40 19.96
N ALA A 58 13.09 -22.56 20.52
CA ALA A 58 12.49 -23.03 21.75
C ALA A 58 12.82 -22.14 22.95
N GLU A 59 14.05 -21.64 23.02
CA GLU A 59 14.52 -20.80 24.11
C GLU A 59 14.05 -19.34 24.00
N ALA A 60 14.14 -18.74 22.80
CA ALA A 60 13.91 -17.31 22.63
C ALA A 60 12.47 -16.95 22.21
N VAL A 61 11.79 -17.82 21.47
CA VAL A 61 10.51 -17.48 20.82
C VAL A 61 9.34 -18.16 21.52
N MET A 62 9.47 -19.45 21.86
CA MET A 62 8.38 -20.23 22.47
C MET A 62 7.81 -19.65 23.78
N PRO A 63 8.62 -19.08 24.70
CA PRO A 63 8.10 -18.50 25.94
C PRO A 63 7.11 -17.36 25.70
N SER A 64 7.25 -16.67 24.56
CA SER A 64 6.36 -15.56 24.17
C SER A 64 5.11 -16.01 23.40
N LEU A 65 5.07 -17.24 22.88
CA LEU A 65 4.00 -17.70 22.00
C LEU A 65 2.94 -18.57 22.69
N VAL A 66 3.32 -19.48 23.59
CA VAL A 66 2.36 -20.54 24.02
C VAL A 66 2.33 -20.82 25.51
N GLY A 67 3.39 -20.56 26.28
CA GLY A 67 3.46 -21.05 27.67
C GLY A 67 3.44 -22.59 27.71
N GLU A 68 4.64 -23.19 27.72
CA GLU A 68 5.01 -24.61 27.97
C GLU A 68 4.23 -25.77 27.30
N SER A 69 3.10 -25.55 26.62
CA SER A 69 2.13 -26.62 26.31
C SER A 69 2.10 -27.11 24.85
N ALA A 70 2.90 -26.52 23.95
CA ALA A 70 3.05 -27.00 22.57
C ALA A 70 4.39 -27.71 22.35
N GLY A 71 4.37 -28.77 21.54
CA GLY A 71 5.59 -29.47 21.12
C GLY A 71 6.52 -28.54 20.34
N ALA A 72 7.74 -28.34 20.85
CA ALA A 72 8.75 -27.43 20.28
C ALA A 72 8.97 -27.62 18.77
N ALA A 73 8.99 -28.88 18.32
CA ALA A 73 9.23 -29.24 16.93
C ALA A 73 8.08 -28.82 16.01
N GLU A 74 6.84 -29.02 16.44
CA GLU A 74 5.63 -28.68 15.67
C GLU A 74 5.45 -27.17 15.59
N ALA A 75 5.68 -26.46 16.71
CA ALA A 75 5.67 -25.01 16.75
C ALA A 75 6.75 -24.40 15.82
N TYR A 76 7.95 -24.97 15.81
CA TYR A 76 9.01 -24.54 14.91
C TYR A 76 8.68 -24.82 13.43
N ALA A 77 8.14 -26.01 13.12
CA ALA A 77 7.75 -26.35 11.76
C ALA A 77 6.63 -25.44 11.20
N SER A 78 5.62 -25.14 12.03
CA SER A 78 4.54 -24.21 11.68
C SER A 78 5.06 -22.78 11.51
N ALA A 79 5.94 -22.31 12.40
CA ALA A 79 6.59 -21.00 12.28
C ALA A 79 7.37 -20.87 10.98
N ARG A 80 8.16 -21.90 10.59
CA ARG A 80 8.92 -21.89 9.33
C ARG A 80 8.01 -21.87 8.11
N THR A 81 6.91 -22.61 8.16
CA THR A 81 5.89 -22.61 7.08
C THR A 81 5.25 -21.22 6.93
N LEU A 82 4.91 -20.58 8.05
CA LEU A 82 4.34 -19.23 8.07
C LEU A 82 5.36 -18.19 7.58
N ALA A 83 6.63 -18.34 7.96
CA ALA A 83 7.74 -17.52 7.46
C ALA A 83 7.90 -17.65 5.94
N ALA A 84 7.83 -18.85 5.38
CA ALA A 84 7.87 -19.04 3.93
C ALA A 84 6.68 -18.35 3.23
N TRP A 85 5.48 -18.45 3.80
CA TRP A 85 4.28 -17.79 3.26
C TRP A 85 4.38 -16.26 3.30
N PHE A 86 4.91 -15.71 4.40
CA PHE A 86 5.20 -14.29 4.54
C PHE A 86 6.25 -13.82 3.54
N GLY A 87 7.33 -14.58 3.35
CA GLY A 87 8.36 -14.28 2.36
C GLY A 87 7.81 -14.18 0.94
N ILE A 88 7.05 -15.18 0.50
CA ILE A 88 6.43 -15.20 -0.84
C ILE A 88 5.46 -14.02 -1.01
N SER A 89 4.59 -13.80 -0.02
CA SER A 89 3.62 -12.70 -0.04
C SER A 89 4.31 -11.33 -0.09
N LEU A 90 5.43 -11.16 0.63
CA LEU A 90 6.22 -9.94 0.61
C LEU A 90 6.82 -9.70 -0.78
N VAL A 91 7.36 -10.73 -1.44
CA VAL A 91 7.89 -10.59 -2.80
C VAL A 91 6.81 -10.11 -3.76
N VAL A 92 5.63 -10.74 -3.74
CA VAL A 92 4.50 -10.33 -4.59
C VAL A 92 4.07 -8.89 -4.27
N LEU A 93 3.96 -8.54 -2.98
CA LEU A 93 3.62 -7.20 -2.53
C LEU A 93 4.59 -6.15 -3.09
N LEU A 94 5.89 -6.41 -3.01
CA LEU A 94 6.93 -5.50 -3.50
C LEU A 94 6.87 -5.34 -5.01
N LEU A 95 6.67 -6.42 -5.76
CA LEU A 95 6.52 -6.38 -7.22
C LEU A 95 5.30 -5.56 -7.64
N VAL A 96 4.15 -5.79 -7.00
CA VAL A 96 2.92 -5.02 -7.28
C VAL A 96 3.09 -3.54 -6.90
N SER A 97 3.70 -3.27 -5.75
CA SER A 97 3.96 -1.89 -5.30
C SER A 97 4.93 -1.15 -6.21
N ALA A 98 6.00 -1.83 -6.67
CA ALA A 98 6.95 -1.29 -7.63
C ALA A 98 6.28 -1.00 -8.98
N ALA A 99 5.44 -1.91 -9.47
CA ALA A 99 4.65 -1.70 -10.68
C ALA A 99 3.68 -0.50 -10.53
N GLY A 100 3.02 -0.37 -9.37
CA GLY A 100 2.17 0.78 -9.04
C GLY A 100 2.93 2.11 -9.05
N LEU A 101 4.12 2.15 -8.45
CA LEU A 101 4.99 3.33 -8.45
C LEU A 101 5.53 3.66 -9.85
N ALA A 102 5.94 2.66 -10.63
CA ALA A 102 6.40 2.85 -12.01
C ALA A 102 5.28 3.40 -12.90
N LEU A 103 4.07 2.85 -12.79
CA LEU A 103 2.91 3.34 -13.53
C LEU A 103 2.52 4.77 -13.12
N THR A 104 2.66 5.10 -11.83
CA THR A 104 2.44 6.47 -11.32
C THR A 104 3.45 7.47 -11.90
N ARG A 105 4.67 7.03 -12.20
CA ARG A 105 5.69 7.85 -12.87
C ARG A 105 5.41 7.99 -14.37
N MET A 106 5.03 6.91 -15.04
CA MET A 106 4.83 6.91 -16.50
C MET A 106 3.50 7.52 -16.97
N ARG A 107 2.39 7.34 -16.23
CA ARG A 107 1.06 7.80 -16.64
C ARG A 107 0.26 8.37 -15.45
N PRO A 108 0.55 9.63 -15.04
CA PRO A 108 0.02 10.22 -13.81
C PRO A 108 -1.50 10.46 -13.77
N HIS A 109 -2.21 10.30 -14.89
CA HIS A 109 -3.66 10.54 -15.00
C HIS A 109 -4.55 9.29 -14.99
N ARG A 110 -3.97 8.08 -14.97
CA ARG A 110 -4.78 6.86 -15.04
C ARG A 110 -5.19 6.39 -13.64
N ARG A 111 -6.50 6.23 -13.42
CA ARG A 111 -7.10 5.59 -12.23
C ARG A 111 -6.57 4.16 -11.97
N SER A 112 -5.94 3.53 -12.96
CA SER A 112 -5.37 2.18 -12.88
C SER A 112 -4.31 2.01 -11.80
N THR A 113 -3.61 3.07 -11.36
CA THR A 113 -2.64 2.99 -10.25
C THR A 113 -3.30 2.71 -8.90
N GLY A 114 -4.52 3.21 -8.67
CA GLY A 114 -5.26 2.89 -7.45
C GLY A 114 -5.58 1.39 -7.33
N LEU A 115 -5.86 0.73 -8.45
CA LEU A 115 -6.16 -0.71 -8.46
C LEU A 115 -4.91 -1.56 -8.13
N LEU A 116 -3.72 -1.13 -8.53
CA LEU A 116 -2.47 -1.81 -8.16
C LEU A 116 -2.20 -1.71 -6.66
N PHE A 117 -2.42 -0.53 -6.06
CA PHE A 117 -2.26 -0.38 -4.60
C PHE A 117 -3.36 -1.11 -3.81
N LEU A 118 -4.56 -1.25 -4.36
CA LEU A 118 -5.60 -2.10 -3.79
C LEU A 118 -5.16 -3.56 -3.78
N VAL A 119 -4.62 -4.06 -4.90
CA VAL A 119 -4.08 -5.43 -4.99
C VAL A 119 -2.90 -5.61 -4.03
N ALA A 120 -2.01 -4.62 -3.90
CA ALA A 120 -0.92 -4.66 -2.91
C ALA A 120 -1.48 -4.81 -1.48
N GLY A 121 -2.47 -3.99 -1.10
CA GLY A 121 -3.11 -4.10 0.21
C GLY A 121 -3.77 -5.47 0.44
N LEU A 122 -4.43 -6.04 -0.57
CA LEU A 122 -5.03 -7.38 -0.49
C LEU A 122 -3.98 -8.49 -0.33
N VAL A 123 -2.86 -8.41 -1.06
CA VAL A 123 -1.74 -9.35 -0.92
C VAL A 123 -1.14 -9.27 0.48
N CYS A 124 -0.93 -8.07 1.01
CA CYS A 124 -0.45 -7.88 2.39
C CYS A 124 -1.44 -8.48 3.41
N LEU A 125 -2.74 -8.25 3.21
CA LEU A 125 -3.79 -8.67 4.12
C LEU A 125 -3.96 -10.21 4.13
N LEU A 126 -4.03 -10.83 2.95
CA LEU A 126 -4.16 -12.28 2.80
C LEU A 126 -2.86 -13.00 3.17
N GLY A 127 -1.72 -12.44 2.76
CA GLY A 127 -0.39 -12.99 3.05
C GLY A 127 -0.07 -12.99 4.55
N SER A 128 -0.55 -11.99 5.29
CA SER A 128 -0.38 -11.89 6.74
C SER A 128 -1.47 -12.57 7.55
N GLN A 129 -2.43 -13.26 6.92
CA GLN A 129 -3.60 -13.84 7.62
C GLN A 129 -4.34 -12.81 8.50
N LEU A 130 -4.51 -11.58 7.99
CA LEU A 130 -5.10 -10.42 8.70
C LEU A 130 -4.26 -9.83 9.84
N VAL A 131 -3.13 -10.42 10.22
CA VAL A 131 -2.28 -9.92 11.32
C VAL A 131 -1.74 -8.52 11.02
N LEU A 132 -1.39 -8.23 9.76
CA LEU A 132 -0.87 -6.92 9.34
C LEU A 132 -1.97 -6.01 8.76
N PHE A 133 -3.20 -6.08 9.28
CA PHE A 133 -4.27 -5.17 8.88
C PHE A 133 -3.89 -3.67 8.93
N PRO A 134 -3.20 -3.15 9.97
CA PRO A 134 -2.80 -1.74 10.02
C PRO A 134 -1.89 -1.33 8.86
N ILE A 135 -1.04 -2.24 8.38
CA ILE A 135 -0.13 -1.98 7.25
C ILE A 135 -0.89 -2.06 5.93
N ALA A 136 -1.75 -3.07 5.77
CA ALA A 136 -2.62 -3.19 4.60
C ALA A 136 -3.53 -1.95 4.43
N PHE A 137 -3.99 -1.37 5.54
CA PHE A 137 -4.78 -0.14 5.54
C PHE A 137 -4.05 1.04 4.89
N LEU A 138 -2.73 1.17 5.04
CA LEU A 138 -1.96 2.24 4.38
C LEU A 138 -2.03 2.11 2.85
N PHE A 139 -1.95 0.89 2.34
CA PHE A 139 -2.11 0.62 0.90
C PHE A 139 -3.53 0.89 0.42
N PHE A 140 -4.55 0.53 1.21
CA PHE A 140 -5.95 0.84 0.89
C PHE A 140 -6.25 2.34 0.93
N ALA A 141 -5.70 3.07 1.90
CA ALA A 141 -5.81 4.53 1.98
C ALA A 141 -5.16 5.20 0.76
N ALA A 142 -3.96 4.75 0.37
CA ALA A 142 -3.31 5.22 -0.85
C ALA A 142 -4.15 4.90 -2.10
N ALA A 143 -4.66 3.68 -2.22
CA ALA A 143 -5.53 3.26 -3.32
C ALA A 143 -6.81 4.11 -3.42
N ALA A 144 -7.46 4.38 -2.28
CA ALA A 144 -8.66 5.21 -2.20
C ALA A 144 -8.36 6.64 -2.64
N LEU A 145 -7.24 7.24 -2.19
CA LEU A 145 -6.83 8.58 -2.63
C LEU A 145 -6.56 8.65 -4.13
N PHE A 146 -5.92 7.61 -4.71
CA PHE A 146 -5.72 7.52 -6.16
C PHE A 146 -7.04 7.33 -6.93
N ALA A 147 -8.01 6.59 -6.39
CA ALA A 147 -9.29 6.32 -7.03
C ALA A 147 -10.26 7.53 -6.96
N LEU A 148 -10.27 8.24 -5.83
CA LEU A 148 -11.12 9.41 -5.58
C LEU A 148 -10.62 10.69 -6.28
N ARG A 149 -9.50 10.63 -7.02
CA ARG A 149 -9.05 11.78 -7.81
C ARG A 149 -10.10 12.12 -8.90
N PRO A 150 -10.58 13.37 -8.94
CA PRO A 150 -11.36 13.83 -10.07
C PRO A 150 -10.47 13.74 -11.31
N VAL A 151 -10.94 12.99 -12.31
CA VAL A 151 -10.32 12.96 -13.63
C VAL A 151 -10.67 14.30 -14.25
N PRO A 152 -9.71 15.13 -14.69
CA PRO A 152 -10.03 16.35 -15.39
C PRO A 152 -10.92 16.01 -16.59
N GLU A 153 -12.13 16.56 -16.60
CA GLU A 153 -13.05 16.46 -17.72
C GLU A 153 -12.36 17.10 -18.93
N GLY A 154 -11.79 16.27 -19.80
CA GLY A 154 -10.99 16.74 -20.93
C GLY A 154 -10.09 15.70 -21.60
N SER A 155 -9.78 14.56 -20.96
CA SER A 155 -8.90 13.54 -21.57
C SER A 155 -9.63 12.39 -22.29
N LEU A 156 -10.87 12.61 -22.72
CA LEU A 156 -11.52 11.77 -23.74
C LEU A 156 -11.22 12.36 -25.13
N ARG A 157 -9.95 12.30 -25.55
CA ARG A 157 -9.52 12.32 -26.95
C ARG A 157 -8.29 11.44 -27.11
#